data_AF-A0A7X2TWY4-F1
#
_entry.id   AF-A0A7X2TWY4-F1
#
_cell.length_a   1.000
_cell.length_b   1.000
_cell.length_c   1.000
_cell.angle_alpha   90.00
_cell.angle_beta   90.00
_cell.angle_gamma   90.00
#
_symmetry.space_group_name_H-M   'P 1'
#
loop_
_entity.id
_entity.type
_entity.pdbx_description
1 polymer ?
#
loop_
_entity_poly.entity_id
_entity_poly.type
_entity_poly.pdbx_seq_one_letter_code
_entity_poly.pdbx_strand_id
1 'polypeptide(L)'
;MPAERNSAPSGTPRAGEANTESTTMGTTKKRLRKEYGSSRNWSRYSNAFTYGTTTPNNTATMTLLITLRGVTWDSIMHDMTRKLVFVPAAAIGCAILGFGFQAATKSAAVKDPVRAGFEKATVAALADAVDQITGQRGFLSHDMRPRTGNIRVVGQATTVLLKPATADKATPSLSTAMSTAMIDNSKPGDVGVIVIENGLDVAGIGGLMGTAAKARGMAGVIVDGGVRDLKEVRALGLAIYARSVVPSSTVSRFAGVAKDVPVQCAGVTIKPGDWIIADEDGVVRVPLEKAKEVLRRAQEIDDRETKMVPYILKFKALTKAVEVFDRI
;
A
#
# COMPACT_ATOMS: atom_id res chain seq x y z
N MET A 1 36.19 -13.51 56.82
CA MET A 1 36.85 -12.25 57.24
C MET A 1 36.54 -11.17 56.21
N PRO A 2 35.94 -10.04 56.61
CA PRO A 2 35.62 -8.90 55.75
C PRO A 2 36.65 -7.77 55.87
N ALA A 3 36.74 -6.89 54.87
CA ALA A 3 37.31 -5.52 54.96
C ALA A 3 36.69 -4.73 53.79
N GLU A 4 35.63 -3.92 53.95
CA GLU A 4 35.51 -2.57 54.54
C GLU A 4 36.34 -1.43 53.88
N ARG A 5 35.58 -0.45 53.35
CA ARG A 5 35.78 1.04 53.32
C ARG A 5 36.99 1.59 52.52
N ASN A 6 36.96 2.73 51.84
CA ASN A 6 36.30 4.03 52.09
C ASN A 6 36.43 4.93 50.83
N SER A 7 35.35 5.59 50.38
CA SER A 7 35.10 7.05 50.41
C SER A 7 35.95 7.99 49.52
N ALA A 8 35.25 8.76 48.67
CA ALA A 8 35.70 9.90 47.85
C ALA A 8 36.20 11.11 48.67
N PRO A 9 36.77 12.20 48.07
CA PRO A 9 35.93 13.26 47.48
C PRO A 9 36.52 14.16 46.35
N SER A 10 35.59 14.84 45.65
CA SER A 10 35.58 16.25 45.15
C SER A 10 36.71 16.87 44.30
N GLY A 11 36.30 17.49 43.19
CA GLY A 11 36.99 18.62 42.55
C GLY A 11 36.41 19.01 41.18
N THR A 12 35.59 20.07 41.12
CA THR A 12 35.23 20.81 39.88
C THR A 12 36.27 21.91 39.61
N PRO A 13 36.37 22.46 38.37
CA PRO A 13 35.67 23.73 38.11
C PRO A 13 35.13 23.96 36.67
N ARG A 14 34.01 24.71 36.63
CA ARG A 14 33.58 25.83 35.73
C ARG A 14 33.62 25.65 34.19
N ALA A 15 32.51 25.74 33.46
CA ALA A 15 31.58 26.86 33.17
C ALA A 15 31.95 27.65 31.88
N GLY A 16 31.01 27.66 30.93
CA GLY A 16 31.07 28.23 29.56
C GLY A 16 30.84 27.10 28.55
N GLU A 17 29.78 27.01 27.74
CA GLU A 17 28.93 28.01 27.10
C GLU A 17 27.49 27.47 27.00
N ALA A 18 26.51 28.32 27.28
CA ALA A 18 25.12 28.14 26.89
C ALA A 18 24.66 29.41 26.20
N ASN A 19 23.75 29.26 25.24
CA ASN A 19 22.94 30.27 24.55
C ASN A 19 23.45 30.75 23.20
N THR A 20 22.90 30.14 22.14
CA THR A 20 22.22 30.87 21.05
C THR A 20 21.39 29.88 20.24
N GLU A 21 20.13 29.64 20.64
CA GLU A 21 19.09 29.13 19.70
C GLU A 21 17.67 29.10 20.31
N SER A 22 17.51 29.30 21.63
CA SER A 22 16.19 29.21 22.29
C SER A 22 15.37 30.51 22.32
N THR A 23 15.85 31.63 21.78
CA THR A 23 15.19 32.95 21.93
C THR A 23 14.33 33.37 20.73
N THR A 24 14.37 32.67 19.60
CA THR A 24 13.64 33.08 18.37
C THR A 24 12.27 32.38 18.18
N MET A 25 11.97 31.32 18.94
CA MET A 25 10.65 30.64 18.89
C MET A 25 9.61 31.20 19.89
N GLY A 26 10.06 31.87 20.96
CA GLY A 26 9.18 32.36 22.04
C GLY A 26 8.38 33.61 21.67
N THR A 27 8.92 34.46 20.79
CA THR A 27 8.32 35.74 20.38
C THR A 27 7.28 35.58 19.25
N THR A 28 7.47 34.61 18.35
CA THR A 28 6.53 34.34 17.23
C THR A 28 5.21 33.72 17.70
N LYS A 29 5.24 32.84 18.72
CA LYS A 29 4.02 32.25 19.32
C LYS A 29 3.17 33.25 20.12
N LYS A 30 3.79 34.26 20.73
CA LYS A 30 3.07 35.32 21.47
C LYS A 30 2.39 36.33 20.55
N ARG A 31 2.89 36.53 19.32
CA ARG A 31 2.30 37.44 18.33
C ARG A 31 1.06 36.85 17.66
N LEU A 32 1.11 35.57 17.26
CA LEU A 32 0.00 34.89 16.56
C LEU A 32 -1.23 34.62 17.45
N ARG A 33 -1.03 34.50 18.77
CA ARG A 33 -2.13 34.33 19.75
C ARG A 33 -2.88 35.64 20.03
N LYS A 34 -2.29 36.80 19.69
CA LYS A 34 -2.91 38.12 19.87
C LYS A 34 -3.73 38.56 18.64
N GLU A 35 -3.47 37.98 17.47
CA GLU A 35 -4.12 38.34 16.20
C GLU A 35 -5.29 37.42 15.79
N TYR A 36 -5.38 36.19 16.29
CA TYR A 36 -6.44 35.23 15.92
C TYR A 36 -7.16 34.63 17.14
N GLY A 37 -7.58 35.51 18.05
CA GLY A 37 -8.40 35.15 19.20
C GLY A 37 -9.83 34.78 18.80
N SER A 38 -10.18 33.52 19.07
CA SER A 38 -11.52 32.91 19.02
C SER A 38 -11.97 32.35 17.66
N SER A 39 -11.74 31.04 17.46
CA SER A 39 -12.71 30.13 16.84
C SER A 39 -12.26 28.68 17.05
N ARG A 40 -13.20 27.82 17.44
CA ARG A 40 -13.00 26.38 17.66
C ARG A 40 -12.76 25.68 16.31
N ASN A 41 -11.49 25.42 15.95
CA ASN A 41 -11.08 24.32 15.07
C ASN A 41 -9.56 24.36 14.89
N TRP A 42 -8.84 23.69 15.79
CA TRP A 42 -7.37 23.68 15.82
C TRP A 42 -6.80 22.26 15.75
N SER A 43 -7.37 21.41 14.87
CA SER A 43 -6.84 20.05 14.63
C SER A 43 -6.94 19.58 13.18
N ARG A 44 -7.13 20.48 12.20
CA ARG A 44 -7.32 20.10 10.78
C ARG A 44 -6.37 20.74 9.78
N TYR A 45 -5.39 21.52 10.20
CA TYR A 45 -4.36 22.06 9.31
C TYR A 45 -2.99 22.04 10.00
N SER A 46 -2.37 20.87 10.02
CA SER A 46 -0.93 20.75 10.24
C SER A 46 -0.40 19.64 9.34
N ASN A 47 -0.25 19.98 8.06
CA ASN A 47 0.72 19.40 7.13
C ASN A 47 0.58 20.11 5.78
N ALA A 48 1.02 21.37 5.76
CA ALA A 48 1.28 22.11 4.54
C ALA A 48 2.45 23.07 4.81
N PHE A 49 3.51 22.89 4.03
CA PHE A 49 4.65 23.80 3.82
C PHE A 49 5.79 23.90 4.84
N THR A 50 6.82 23.09 4.53
CA THR A 50 8.25 23.37 4.28
C THR A 50 8.93 24.66 4.77
N TYR A 51 10.17 24.45 5.23
CA TYR A 51 11.37 25.29 5.16
C TYR A 51 11.27 26.65 4.48
N GLY A 52 11.71 27.69 5.19
CA GLY A 52 12.14 28.96 4.60
C GLY A 52 12.85 29.85 5.60
N THR A 53 14.09 30.24 5.28
CA THR A 53 14.66 31.53 5.69
C THR A 53 14.82 32.41 4.45
N THR A 54 14.44 33.67 4.63
CA THR A 54 14.16 34.75 3.66
C THR A 54 15.43 35.41 3.10
N THR A 55 15.41 36.07 1.93
CA THR A 55 15.02 37.50 1.77
C THR A 55 14.94 37.94 0.28
N PRO A 56 14.38 39.14 -0.04
CA PRO A 56 13.43 39.34 -1.15
C PRO A 56 13.97 40.15 -2.35
N ASN A 57 13.33 40.02 -3.53
CA ASN A 57 12.73 41.13 -4.28
C ASN A 57 12.24 40.71 -5.69
N ASN A 58 11.07 41.27 -6.05
CA ASN A 58 10.54 41.54 -7.39
C ASN A 58 10.26 40.41 -8.39
N THR A 59 8.95 40.20 -8.60
CA THR A 59 8.23 40.10 -9.88
C THR A 59 8.95 39.61 -11.14
N ALA A 60 8.30 38.62 -11.76
CA ALA A 60 8.21 38.32 -13.19
C ALA A 60 9.19 37.28 -13.79
N THR A 61 8.60 36.12 -14.11
CA THR A 61 8.82 35.33 -15.32
C THR A 61 10.26 34.93 -15.67
N MET A 62 10.70 33.73 -15.27
CA MET A 62 11.92 33.10 -15.82
C MET A 62 11.60 31.88 -16.67
N THR A 63 11.67 32.12 -17.98
CA THR A 63 11.91 31.15 -19.05
C THR A 63 13.24 30.43 -18.82
N LEU A 64 13.23 29.10 -18.92
CA LEU A 64 14.41 28.24 -18.85
C LEU A 64 15.19 28.33 -20.17
N LEU A 65 16.38 28.95 -20.15
CA LEU A 65 17.33 28.96 -21.27
C LEU A 65 18.60 28.21 -20.87
N ILE A 66 18.77 27.01 -21.45
CA ILE A 66 20.00 26.21 -21.39
C ILE A 66 20.99 26.82 -22.37
N THR A 67 22.15 27.26 -21.87
CA THR A 67 23.25 27.79 -22.67
C THR A 67 24.14 26.65 -23.18
N LEU A 68 24.22 26.47 -24.50
CA LEU A 68 25.31 25.76 -25.16
C LEU A 68 26.16 26.77 -25.95
N ARG A 69 27.47 26.67 -25.77
CA ARG A 69 28.49 27.60 -26.25
C ARG A 69 28.67 27.51 -27.77
N GLY A 70 28.66 28.67 -28.42
CA GLY A 70 29.64 29.09 -29.42
C GLY A 70 29.67 28.39 -30.79
N VAL A 71 28.92 28.92 -31.76
CA VAL A 71 29.34 29.05 -33.17
C VAL A 71 28.70 30.33 -33.72
N THR A 72 29.52 31.26 -34.19
CA THR A 72 29.16 32.59 -34.69
C THR A 72 28.71 32.54 -36.15
N TRP A 73 27.58 33.17 -36.44
CA TRP A 73 27.05 33.43 -37.78
C TRP A 73 27.72 34.67 -38.38
N ASP A 74 28.70 34.49 -39.26
CA ASP A 74 29.30 35.59 -40.04
C ASP A 74 29.66 35.16 -41.48
N SER A 75 28.82 34.32 -42.08
CA SER A 75 28.95 34.04 -43.50
C SER A 75 27.64 33.57 -44.12
N ILE A 76 27.30 34.21 -45.24
CA ILE A 76 26.28 33.81 -46.22
C ILE A 76 24.87 34.38 -45.95
N MET A 77 24.77 35.70 -45.86
CA MET A 77 23.62 36.47 -46.39
C MET A 77 24.13 37.76 -47.04
N HIS A 78 24.88 37.60 -48.13
CA HIS A 78 25.19 38.66 -49.09
C HIS A 78 25.31 38.02 -50.48
N ASP A 79 24.18 37.61 -51.06
CA ASP A 79 23.93 37.81 -52.50
C ASP A 79 22.45 37.55 -52.80
N MET A 80 21.62 38.56 -52.57
CA MET A 80 20.32 38.64 -53.22
C MET A 80 20.54 39.17 -54.64
N THR A 81 19.82 38.56 -55.58
CA THR A 81 19.49 39.04 -56.94
C THR A 81 20.42 38.63 -58.07
N ARG A 82 20.00 37.60 -58.83
CA ARG A 82 19.77 37.70 -60.28
C ARG A 82 19.16 36.42 -60.89
N LYS A 83 18.07 36.67 -61.64
CA LYS A 83 17.46 35.89 -62.74
C LYS A 83 16.22 35.03 -62.43
N LEU A 84 15.10 35.56 -62.94
CA LEU A 84 13.83 34.92 -63.27
C LEU A 84 14.00 33.56 -63.96
N VAL A 85 13.12 32.58 -63.68
CA VAL A 85 12.13 32.02 -64.63
C VAL A 85 10.99 31.37 -63.83
N PHE A 86 9.76 31.66 -64.26
CA PHE A 86 8.47 31.11 -63.80
C PHE A 86 8.18 29.79 -64.56
N VAL A 87 7.68 28.73 -63.91
CA VAL A 87 6.55 27.84 -64.32
C VAL A 87 6.33 26.76 -63.23
N PRO A 88 5.08 26.48 -62.80
CA PRO A 88 4.75 25.43 -61.82
C PRO A 88 4.23 24.14 -62.49
N ALA A 89 4.58 22.96 -61.97
CA ALA A 89 3.76 21.74 -62.10
C ALA A 89 4.28 20.59 -61.21
N ALA A 90 3.35 20.06 -60.41
CA ALA A 90 3.06 18.65 -60.21
C ALA A 90 4.19 17.66 -59.83
N ALA A 91 3.97 17.03 -58.68
CA ALA A 91 4.21 15.62 -58.39
C ALA A 91 5.60 15.04 -58.70
N ILE A 92 6.36 14.74 -57.64
CA ILE A 92 7.01 13.45 -57.35
C ILE A 92 7.77 13.65 -56.04
N GLY A 93 7.38 12.90 -55.00
CA GLY A 93 8.03 12.98 -53.70
C GLY A 93 7.27 12.30 -52.56
N CYS A 94 6.49 11.26 -52.88
CA CYS A 94 6.07 10.28 -51.90
C CYS A 94 7.32 9.50 -51.48
N ALA A 95 7.75 9.65 -50.23
CA ALA A 95 8.00 8.56 -49.30
C ALA A 95 8.96 9.01 -48.19
N ILE A 96 8.66 8.52 -46.98
CA ILE A 96 9.50 8.55 -45.78
C ILE A 96 9.51 9.91 -45.09
N LEU A 97 8.53 10.14 -44.22
CA LEU A 97 8.73 10.61 -42.83
C LEU A 97 7.41 10.40 -42.05
N GLY A 98 6.88 9.17 -42.11
CA GLY A 98 5.88 8.69 -41.17
C GLY A 98 6.56 8.20 -39.90
N PHE A 99 7.28 9.07 -39.20
CA PHE A 99 7.72 8.76 -37.84
C PHE A 99 6.49 8.85 -36.94
N GLY A 100 5.97 7.67 -36.62
CA GLY A 100 4.76 7.47 -35.84
C GLY A 100 4.80 8.24 -34.54
N PHE A 101 4.04 9.33 -34.49
CA PHE A 101 3.45 9.80 -33.26
C PHE A 101 2.25 8.89 -32.96
N GLN A 102 2.54 7.62 -32.66
CA GLN A 102 1.54 6.73 -32.11
C GLN A 102 1.42 7.14 -30.65
N ALA A 103 0.53 8.11 -30.41
CA ALA A 103 0.01 8.42 -29.11
C ALA A 103 -0.34 7.07 -28.46
N ALA A 104 0.44 6.69 -27.46
CA ALA A 104 0.12 5.57 -26.60
C ALA A 104 -1.18 5.95 -25.92
N THR A 105 -2.29 5.55 -26.53
CA THR A 105 -3.55 5.44 -25.83
C THR A 105 -3.24 4.50 -24.68
N LYS A 106 -3.13 5.05 -23.47
CA LYS A 106 -3.29 4.27 -22.25
C LYS A 106 -4.61 3.53 -22.46
N SER A 107 -4.53 2.27 -22.89
CA SER A 107 -5.63 1.35 -22.80
C SER A 107 -5.97 1.35 -21.32
N ALA A 108 -7.00 2.10 -20.96
CA ALA A 108 -7.60 2.00 -19.65
C ALA A 108 -8.15 0.58 -19.64
N ALA A 109 -7.32 -0.36 -19.17
CA ALA A 109 -7.68 -1.76 -19.03
C ALA A 109 -9.05 -1.77 -18.35
N VAL A 110 -10.05 -2.31 -19.03
CA VAL A 110 -11.40 -2.45 -18.49
C VAL A 110 -11.21 -3.16 -17.15
N LYS A 111 -11.41 -2.43 -16.04
CA LYS A 111 -11.26 -3.00 -14.71
C LYS A 111 -12.23 -4.17 -14.62
N ASP A 112 -11.73 -5.33 -14.21
CA ASP A 112 -12.56 -6.51 -13.97
C ASP A 112 -13.77 -6.11 -13.12
N PRO A 113 -15.02 -6.28 -13.62
CA PRO A 113 -16.21 -5.84 -12.92
C PRO A 113 -16.38 -6.55 -11.57
N VAL A 114 -15.87 -7.79 -11.43
CA VAL A 114 -15.90 -8.52 -10.16
C VAL A 114 -14.99 -7.85 -9.15
N ARG A 115 -13.75 -7.53 -9.55
CA ARG A 115 -12.81 -6.76 -8.71
C ARG A 115 -13.41 -5.43 -8.29
N ALA A 116 -13.97 -4.67 -9.23
CA ALA A 116 -14.56 -3.36 -8.96
C ALA A 116 -15.76 -3.44 -7.99
N GLY A 117 -16.52 -4.53 -8.04
CA GLY A 117 -17.57 -4.82 -7.06
C GLY A 117 -17.02 -5.15 -5.68
N PHE A 118 -16.00 -6.02 -5.60
CA PHE A 118 -15.33 -6.35 -4.34
C PHE A 118 -14.55 -5.19 -3.73
N GLU A 119 -14.16 -4.17 -4.51
CA GLU A 119 -13.60 -2.91 -4.00
C GLU A 119 -14.65 -2.03 -3.31
N LYS A 120 -15.95 -2.31 -3.46
CA LYS A 120 -17.05 -1.53 -2.87
C LYS A 120 -17.78 -2.27 -1.75
N ALA A 121 -18.03 -3.57 -1.90
CA ALA A 121 -18.78 -4.37 -0.94
C ALA A 121 -18.09 -4.42 0.43
N THR A 122 -18.84 -4.45 1.53
CA THR A 122 -18.23 -4.56 2.87
C THR A 122 -17.67 -5.96 3.11
N VAL A 123 -16.58 -6.08 3.90
CA VAL A 123 -16.03 -7.41 4.23
C VAL A 123 -17.02 -8.24 5.05
N ALA A 124 -17.78 -7.59 5.95
CA ALA A 124 -18.85 -8.24 6.70
C ALA A 124 -19.93 -8.84 5.78
N ALA A 125 -20.46 -8.08 4.81
CA ALA A 125 -21.45 -8.61 3.87
C ALA A 125 -20.88 -9.71 2.97
N LEU A 126 -19.59 -9.63 2.60
CA LEU A 126 -18.91 -10.70 1.87
C LEU A 126 -18.79 -11.98 2.71
N ALA A 127 -18.49 -11.88 3.99
CA ALA A 127 -18.45 -13.04 4.89
C ALA A 127 -19.82 -13.73 4.95
N ASP A 128 -20.88 -12.98 5.22
CA ASP A 128 -22.26 -13.48 5.25
C ASP A 128 -22.67 -14.10 3.90
N ALA A 129 -22.31 -13.45 2.79
CA ALA A 129 -22.62 -13.93 1.46
C ALA A 129 -21.89 -15.24 1.13
N VAL A 130 -20.62 -15.39 1.52
CA VAL A 130 -19.91 -16.66 1.33
C VAL A 130 -20.57 -17.78 2.14
N ASP A 131 -20.89 -17.52 3.40
CA ASP A 131 -21.54 -18.51 4.28
C ASP A 131 -22.90 -18.94 3.70
N GLN A 132 -23.72 -18.00 3.22
CA GLN A 132 -25.03 -18.29 2.63
C GLN A 132 -24.95 -19.02 1.29
N ILE A 133 -23.99 -18.68 0.42
CA ILE A 133 -23.90 -19.25 -0.94
C ILE A 133 -23.16 -20.59 -0.95
N THR A 134 -22.14 -20.74 -0.11
CA THR A 134 -21.28 -21.93 -0.11
C THR A 134 -21.61 -22.92 1.01
N GLY A 135 -22.33 -22.49 2.05
CA GLY A 135 -22.56 -23.28 3.26
C GLY A 135 -21.30 -23.52 4.08
N GLN A 136 -20.22 -22.77 3.82
CA GLN A 136 -18.93 -22.91 4.46
C GLN A 136 -18.41 -21.56 4.91
N ARG A 137 -17.68 -21.57 6.03
CA ARG A 137 -17.02 -20.39 6.58
C ARG A 137 -16.05 -19.75 5.55
N GLY A 138 -16.32 -18.49 5.18
CA GLY A 138 -15.49 -17.71 4.24
C GLY A 138 -14.39 -16.86 4.88
N PHE A 139 -14.44 -16.59 6.18
CA PHE A 139 -13.57 -15.63 6.86
C PHE A 139 -12.47 -16.28 7.70
N LEU A 140 -11.26 -15.72 7.68
CA LEU A 140 -10.11 -16.21 8.43
C LEU A 140 -10.28 -15.97 9.94
N SER A 141 -9.45 -16.63 10.75
CA SER A 141 -9.47 -16.48 12.22
C SER A 141 -9.30 -15.02 12.68
N HIS A 142 -9.95 -14.69 13.79
CA HIS A 142 -10.03 -13.34 14.36
C HIS A 142 -8.67 -12.72 14.73
N ASP A 143 -7.62 -13.53 14.86
CA ASP A 143 -6.25 -13.11 15.14
C ASP A 143 -5.49 -12.69 13.86
N MET A 144 -6.04 -12.95 12.67
CA MET A 144 -5.54 -12.40 11.40
C MET A 144 -5.83 -10.90 11.33
N ARG A 145 -4.82 -10.07 11.64
CA ARG A 145 -4.99 -8.61 11.79
C ARG A 145 -4.08 -7.82 10.86
N PRO A 146 -4.52 -6.61 10.44
CA PRO A 146 -3.67 -5.72 9.66
C PRO A 146 -2.46 -5.28 10.50
N ARG A 147 -1.26 -5.39 9.93
CA ARG A 147 0.01 -5.03 10.59
C ARG A 147 0.61 -3.74 10.05
N THR A 148 0.24 -3.36 8.83
CA THR A 148 0.70 -2.15 8.14
C THR A 148 -0.33 -1.02 8.06
N GLY A 149 -1.34 -1.05 8.94
CA GLY A 149 -2.45 -0.08 8.98
C GLY A 149 -3.70 -0.60 8.26
N ASN A 150 -4.78 0.18 8.28
CA ASN A 150 -6.08 -0.19 7.71
C ASN A 150 -6.08 0.02 6.18
N ILE A 151 -5.22 -0.72 5.48
CA ILE A 151 -5.14 -0.71 4.02
C ILE A 151 -5.99 -1.86 3.50
N ARG A 152 -7.04 -1.52 2.74
CA ARG A 152 -7.92 -2.51 2.12
C ARG A 152 -7.19 -3.34 1.07
N VAL A 153 -7.49 -4.63 1.03
CA VAL A 153 -6.97 -5.59 0.05
C VAL A 153 -8.11 -6.11 -0.80
N VAL A 154 -7.90 -6.16 -2.12
CA VAL A 154 -8.74 -6.90 -3.07
C VAL A 154 -7.82 -7.47 -4.15
N GLY A 155 -7.79 -8.79 -4.29
CA GLY A 155 -7.04 -9.45 -5.35
C GLY A 155 -7.16 -10.97 -5.30
N GLN A 156 -6.56 -11.62 -6.29
CA GLN A 156 -6.57 -13.08 -6.39
C GLN A 156 -5.37 -13.69 -5.65
N ALA A 157 -5.59 -14.83 -5.01
CA ALA A 157 -4.58 -15.51 -4.20
C ALA A 157 -3.52 -16.20 -5.06
N THR A 158 -2.26 -16.03 -4.68
CA THR A 158 -1.17 -17.00 -4.94
C THR A 158 -0.69 -17.52 -3.59
N THR A 159 -0.43 -18.82 -3.48
CA THR A 159 -0.28 -19.49 -2.19
C THR A 159 1.09 -20.13 -2.03
N VAL A 160 1.62 -20.12 -0.81
CA VAL A 160 2.83 -20.86 -0.43
C VAL A 160 2.61 -21.53 0.92
N LEU A 161 3.09 -22.76 1.06
CA LEU A 161 3.08 -23.53 2.30
C LEU A 161 4.49 -23.79 2.77
N LEU A 162 4.77 -23.41 4.01
CA LEU A 162 5.99 -23.71 4.76
C LEU A 162 5.66 -24.69 5.89
N LYS A 163 6.51 -25.70 6.05
CA LYS A 163 6.43 -26.66 7.15
C LYS A 163 7.70 -26.66 7.98
N PRO A 164 7.63 -27.03 9.28
CA PRO A 164 8.81 -27.26 10.09
C PRO A 164 9.77 -28.22 9.39
N ALA A 165 11.05 -27.88 9.39
CA ALA A 165 12.08 -28.65 8.71
C ALA A 165 13.26 -28.90 9.65
N THR A 166 13.90 -30.05 9.47
CA THR A 166 15.17 -30.38 10.12
C THR A 166 16.29 -29.48 9.60
N ALA A 167 17.38 -29.32 10.37
CA ALA A 167 18.43 -28.35 10.06
C ALA A 167 19.08 -28.54 8.67
N ASP A 168 19.12 -29.77 8.17
CA ASP A 168 19.59 -30.13 6.82
C ASP A 168 18.66 -29.64 5.70
N LYS A 169 17.35 -29.50 5.97
CA LYS A 169 16.32 -29.06 5.01
C LYS A 169 15.86 -27.62 5.23
N ALA A 170 16.20 -27.01 6.35
CA ALA A 170 15.89 -25.62 6.67
C ALA A 170 16.99 -24.65 6.21
N THR A 171 17.62 -24.93 5.06
CA THR A 171 18.62 -24.01 4.49
C THR A 171 17.96 -22.67 4.12
N PRO A 172 18.68 -21.53 4.16
CA PRO A 172 18.10 -20.23 3.80
C PRO A 172 17.38 -20.26 2.45
N SER A 173 17.97 -20.95 1.46
CA SER A 173 17.38 -21.15 0.15
C SER A 173 16.04 -21.86 0.23
N LEU A 174 15.92 -22.96 0.98
CA LEU A 174 14.66 -23.71 1.07
C LEU A 174 13.61 -23.01 1.94
N SER A 175 14.04 -22.26 2.96
CA SER A 175 13.15 -21.53 3.86
C SER A 175 12.44 -20.35 3.19
N THR A 176 13.03 -19.71 2.17
CA THR A 176 12.46 -18.52 1.55
C THR A 176 12.21 -18.63 0.04
N ALA A 177 12.83 -19.59 -0.67
CA ALA A 177 12.75 -19.63 -2.15
C ALA A 177 11.33 -19.67 -2.68
N MET A 178 10.42 -20.44 -2.08
CA MET A 178 9.04 -20.51 -2.57
C MET A 178 8.28 -19.19 -2.36
N SER A 179 8.46 -18.53 -1.22
CA SER A 179 7.83 -17.23 -0.95
C SER A 179 8.42 -16.12 -1.83
N THR A 180 9.73 -16.12 -2.05
CA THR A 180 10.38 -15.20 -2.99
C THR A 180 9.89 -15.45 -4.42
N ALA A 181 9.89 -16.71 -4.87
CA ALA A 181 9.39 -17.06 -6.21
C ALA A 181 7.89 -16.75 -6.37
N MET A 182 7.07 -16.86 -5.33
CA MET A 182 5.67 -16.42 -5.33
C MET A 182 5.59 -14.92 -5.61
N ILE A 183 6.34 -14.12 -4.86
CA ILE A 183 6.37 -12.66 -5.03
C ILE A 183 6.85 -12.30 -6.44
N ASP A 184 7.96 -12.87 -6.90
CA ASP A 184 8.56 -12.53 -8.20
C ASP A 184 7.66 -12.92 -9.38
N ASN A 185 6.89 -14.00 -9.25
CA ASN A 185 5.97 -14.46 -10.29
C ASN A 185 4.55 -13.85 -10.18
N SER A 186 4.23 -13.14 -9.09
CA SER A 186 2.92 -12.51 -8.89
C SER A 186 2.64 -11.46 -9.96
N LYS A 187 1.37 -11.24 -10.29
CA LYS A 187 0.95 -10.14 -11.17
C LYS A 187 0.56 -8.92 -10.32
N PRO A 188 0.61 -7.70 -10.89
CA PRO A 188 0.08 -6.52 -10.21
C PRO A 188 -1.37 -6.74 -9.78
N GLY A 189 -1.66 -6.47 -8.51
CA GLY A 189 -2.97 -6.64 -7.91
C GLY A 189 -3.26 -8.04 -7.34
N ASP A 190 -2.33 -9.00 -7.43
CA ASP A 190 -2.43 -10.29 -6.75
C ASP A 190 -2.21 -10.15 -5.23
N VAL A 191 -2.68 -11.14 -4.48
CA VAL A 191 -2.52 -11.25 -3.03
C VAL A 191 -1.70 -12.50 -2.72
N GLY A 192 -0.57 -12.30 -2.05
CA GLY A 192 0.25 -13.42 -1.58
C GLY A 192 -0.33 -14.02 -0.31
N VAL A 193 -0.46 -15.34 -0.24
CA VAL A 193 -0.93 -16.06 0.94
C VAL A 193 0.16 -17.02 1.39
N ILE A 194 0.81 -16.70 2.50
CA ILE A 194 1.90 -17.48 3.08
C ILE A 194 1.36 -18.21 4.30
N VAL A 195 1.34 -19.53 4.26
CA VAL A 195 0.97 -20.38 5.39
C VAL A 195 2.22 -20.98 6.00
N ILE A 196 2.41 -20.78 7.30
CA ILE A 196 3.50 -21.38 8.07
C ILE A 196 2.88 -22.32 9.09
N GLU A 197 2.99 -23.62 8.85
CA GLU A 197 2.37 -24.64 9.70
C GLU A 197 2.95 -24.58 11.12
N ASN A 198 2.12 -24.31 12.13
CA ASN A 198 2.57 -24.09 13.52
C ASN A 198 3.59 -22.93 13.66
N GLY A 199 3.49 -21.91 12.80
CA GLY A 199 4.49 -20.85 12.67
C GLY A 199 4.18 -19.52 13.35
N LEU A 200 3.39 -19.51 14.44
CA LEU A 200 3.06 -18.24 15.13
C LEU A 200 4.29 -17.56 15.74
N ASP A 201 5.34 -18.31 16.05
CA ASP A 201 6.60 -17.78 16.59
C ASP A 201 7.69 -17.57 15.52
N VAL A 202 7.34 -17.50 14.24
CA VAL A 202 8.28 -17.21 13.14
C VAL A 202 7.70 -16.26 12.10
N ALA A 203 8.53 -15.35 11.59
CA ALA A 203 8.09 -14.42 10.55
C ALA A 203 8.23 -15.01 9.15
N GLY A 204 7.11 -15.07 8.41
CA GLY A 204 7.09 -15.47 6.99
C GLY A 204 7.38 -14.33 6.02
N ILE A 205 7.33 -13.09 6.50
CA ILE A 205 7.65 -11.89 5.72
C ILE A 205 8.34 -10.84 6.61
N GLY A 206 9.26 -10.08 6.00
CA GLY A 206 9.95 -8.95 6.61
C GLY A 206 10.21 -7.85 5.58
N GLY A 207 11.16 -6.95 5.87
CA GLY A 207 11.41 -5.72 5.10
C GLY A 207 11.70 -5.95 3.61
N LEU A 208 12.64 -6.84 3.29
CA LEU A 208 13.04 -7.13 1.91
C LEU A 208 11.91 -7.75 1.07
N MET A 209 11.22 -8.76 1.61
CA MET A 209 10.11 -9.40 0.92
C MET A 209 8.92 -8.46 0.78
N GLY A 210 8.63 -7.65 1.80
CA GLY A 210 7.63 -6.59 1.70
C GLY A 210 7.97 -5.57 0.61
N THR A 211 9.24 -5.19 0.51
CA THR A 211 9.73 -4.27 -0.53
C THR A 211 9.56 -4.87 -1.93
N ALA A 212 9.93 -6.14 -2.11
CA ALA A 212 9.72 -6.86 -3.37
C ALA A 212 8.23 -6.94 -3.75
N ALA A 213 7.37 -7.30 -2.79
CA ALA A 213 5.92 -7.37 -3.01
C ALA A 213 5.32 -6.01 -3.38
N LYS A 214 5.78 -4.92 -2.73
CA LYS A 214 5.38 -3.56 -3.08
C LYS A 214 5.85 -3.17 -4.48
N ALA A 215 7.12 -3.43 -4.80
CA ALA A 215 7.69 -3.14 -6.11
C ALA A 215 6.99 -3.91 -7.24
N ARG A 216 6.49 -5.12 -6.95
CA ARG A 216 5.69 -5.92 -7.88
C ARG A 216 4.26 -5.41 -8.09
N GLY A 217 3.80 -4.49 -7.26
CA GLY A 217 2.44 -3.95 -7.31
C GLY A 217 1.40 -4.93 -6.78
N MET A 218 1.76 -5.83 -5.87
CA MET A 218 0.80 -6.71 -5.19
C MET A 218 -0.21 -5.90 -4.40
N ALA A 219 -1.45 -6.40 -4.30
CA ALA A 219 -2.50 -5.77 -3.50
C ALA A 219 -2.24 -5.93 -1.98
N GLY A 220 -1.58 -7.01 -1.59
CA GLY A 220 -1.20 -7.27 -0.20
C GLY A 220 -0.63 -8.67 0.02
N VAL A 221 -0.27 -8.96 1.27
CA VAL A 221 0.19 -10.28 1.71
C VAL A 221 -0.55 -10.70 2.99
N ILE A 222 -1.10 -11.90 2.98
CA ILE A 222 -1.72 -12.57 4.13
C ILE A 222 -0.75 -13.63 4.66
N VAL A 223 -0.46 -13.61 5.95
CA VAL A 223 0.51 -14.51 6.59
C VAL A 223 -0.13 -15.25 7.74
N ASP A 224 -0.40 -16.55 7.56
CA ASP A 224 -0.76 -17.45 8.66
C ASP A 224 0.51 -17.84 9.43
N GLY A 225 0.96 -16.89 10.25
CA GLY A 225 2.23 -16.89 10.97
C GLY A 225 2.56 -15.45 11.42
N GLY A 226 3.86 -15.20 11.62
CA GLY A 226 4.35 -13.89 12.03
C GLY A 226 4.80 -12.95 10.91
N VAL A 227 4.91 -11.67 11.24
CA VAL A 227 5.62 -10.66 10.46
C VAL A 227 6.74 -10.03 11.29
N ARG A 228 7.85 -9.66 10.65
CA ARG A 228 8.96 -8.90 11.25
C ARG A 228 9.21 -7.58 10.53
N ASP A 229 10.16 -6.79 11.04
CA ASP A 229 10.57 -5.50 10.47
C ASP A 229 9.41 -4.50 10.37
N LEU A 230 8.54 -4.49 11.38
CA LEU A 230 7.23 -3.81 11.34
C LEU A 230 7.32 -2.32 10.96
N LYS A 231 8.37 -1.62 11.42
CA LYS A 231 8.63 -0.22 11.09
C LYS A 231 8.87 -0.03 9.59
N GLU A 232 9.66 -0.91 8.98
CA GLU A 232 10.01 -0.85 7.56
C GLU A 232 8.79 -1.20 6.71
N VAL A 233 8.11 -2.31 6.99
CA VAL A 233 6.96 -2.74 6.19
C VAL A 233 5.78 -1.76 6.27
N ARG A 234 5.59 -1.06 7.39
CA ARG A 234 4.61 0.03 7.51
C ARG A 234 4.92 1.21 6.59
N ALA A 235 6.21 1.54 6.42
CA ALA A 235 6.62 2.64 5.57
C ALA A 235 6.40 2.35 4.07
N LEU A 236 6.27 1.09 3.66
CA LEU A 236 6.07 0.70 2.26
C LEU A 236 4.67 1.02 1.72
N GLY A 237 3.67 1.19 2.59
CA GLY A 237 2.27 1.32 2.17
C GLY A 237 1.77 0.10 1.38
N LEU A 238 2.22 -1.10 1.78
CA LEU A 238 1.71 -2.40 1.32
C LEU A 238 0.85 -2.97 2.44
N ALA A 239 -0.33 -3.50 2.11
CA ALA A 239 -1.17 -4.19 3.07
C ALA A 239 -0.57 -5.54 3.46
N ILE A 240 -0.30 -5.74 4.76
CA ILE A 240 0.15 -7.02 5.31
C ILE A 240 -0.76 -7.38 6.47
N TYR A 241 -1.39 -8.56 6.39
CA TYR A 241 -2.16 -9.17 7.46
C TYR A 241 -1.38 -10.36 8.00
N ALA A 242 -1.27 -10.45 9.33
CA ALA A 242 -0.59 -11.56 9.97
C ALA A 242 -1.20 -11.87 11.34
N ARG A 243 -1.03 -13.11 11.80
CA ARG A 243 -1.54 -13.56 13.11
C ARG A 243 -0.66 -13.12 14.28
N SER A 244 0.64 -12.97 14.07
CA SER A 244 1.57 -12.49 15.11
C SER A 244 2.60 -11.49 14.56
N VAL A 245 3.34 -10.85 15.48
CA VAL A 245 4.50 -10.01 15.17
C VAL A 245 5.67 -10.57 15.97
N VAL A 246 6.76 -10.95 15.30
CA VAL A 246 7.88 -11.67 15.93
C VAL A 246 9.22 -11.25 15.31
N PRO A 247 10.33 -11.27 16.06
CA PRO A 247 11.66 -10.92 15.53
C PRO A 247 12.33 -12.09 14.79
N SER A 248 11.87 -13.32 15.03
CA SER A 248 12.42 -14.57 14.48
C SER A 248 12.15 -14.72 12.98
N SER A 249 12.96 -15.53 12.31
CA SER A 249 12.83 -15.86 10.89
C SER A 249 12.43 -17.33 10.70
N THR A 250 11.85 -17.65 9.55
CA THR A 250 11.65 -19.02 9.07
C THR A 250 12.95 -19.74 8.74
N VAL A 251 14.03 -19.00 8.44
CA VAL A 251 15.35 -19.55 8.16
C VAL A 251 15.81 -20.48 9.28
N SER A 252 16.39 -21.62 8.92
CA SER A 252 16.87 -22.67 9.84
C SER A 252 15.81 -23.40 10.65
N ARG A 253 14.51 -23.14 10.40
CA ARG A 253 13.38 -23.75 11.14
C ARG A 253 12.30 -24.33 10.23
N PHE A 254 12.13 -23.75 9.05
CA PHE A 254 11.07 -24.10 8.11
C PHE A 254 11.61 -24.28 6.70
N ALA A 255 10.90 -25.05 5.87
CA ALA A 255 11.13 -25.16 4.44
C ALA A 255 9.82 -24.96 3.68
N GLY A 256 9.88 -24.28 2.53
CA GLY A 256 8.78 -24.28 1.58
C GLY A 256 8.59 -25.68 1.01
N VAL A 257 7.35 -26.19 1.08
CA VAL A 257 7.03 -27.55 0.59
C VAL A 257 6.05 -27.53 -0.58
N ALA A 258 5.29 -26.45 -0.75
CA ALA A 258 4.38 -26.30 -1.87
C ALA A 258 4.13 -24.83 -2.21
N LYS A 259 3.85 -24.57 -3.50
CA LYS A 259 3.48 -23.27 -4.05
C LYS A 259 2.35 -23.47 -5.06
N ASP A 260 1.43 -22.51 -5.13
CA ASP A 260 0.27 -22.52 -6.03
C ASP A 260 -0.58 -23.80 -5.88
N VAL A 261 -0.80 -24.20 -4.63
CA VAL A 261 -1.69 -25.31 -4.24
C VAL A 261 -2.72 -24.84 -3.22
N PRO A 262 -3.83 -25.57 -3.01
CA PRO A 262 -4.74 -25.30 -1.90
C PRO A 262 -4.01 -25.37 -0.55
N VAL A 263 -4.21 -24.36 0.30
CA VAL A 263 -3.61 -24.27 1.64
C VAL A 263 -4.66 -23.98 2.70
N GLN A 264 -4.46 -24.49 3.92
CA GLN A 264 -5.28 -24.16 5.08
C GLN A 264 -4.70 -22.91 5.75
N CYS A 265 -5.38 -21.77 5.63
CA CYS A 265 -4.94 -20.48 6.17
C CYS A 265 -5.94 -20.03 7.24
N ALA A 266 -5.51 -19.99 8.51
CA ALA A 266 -6.27 -19.48 9.64
C ALA A 266 -7.71 -20.02 9.73
N GLY A 267 -7.89 -21.32 9.44
CA GLY A 267 -9.19 -22.01 9.49
C GLY A 267 -10.01 -22.01 8.20
N VAL A 268 -9.51 -21.39 7.10
CA VAL A 268 -10.17 -21.40 5.79
C VAL A 268 -9.26 -21.99 4.71
N THR A 269 -9.80 -22.82 3.82
CA THR A 269 -9.05 -23.36 2.68
C THR A 269 -9.01 -22.33 1.56
N ILE A 270 -7.80 -21.93 1.17
CA ILE A 270 -7.57 -20.96 0.09
C ILE A 270 -6.91 -21.69 -1.07
N LYS A 271 -7.52 -21.62 -2.25
CA LYS A 271 -6.98 -22.11 -3.52
C LYS A 271 -6.33 -20.93 -4.28
N PRO A 272 -5.29 -21.18 -5.08
CA PRO A 272 -4.79 -20.19 -6.01
C PRO A 272 -5.93 -19.67 -6.93
N GLY A 273 -5.97 -18.37 -7.15
CA GLY A 273 -7.01 -17.70 -7.95
C GLY A 273 -8.27 -17.29 -7.18
N ASP A 274 -8.48 -17.79 -5.96
CA ASP A 274 -9.57 -17.31 -5.11
C ASP A 274 -9.41 -15.83 -4.78
N TRP A 275 -10.53 -15.14 -4.60
CA TRP A 275 -10.51 -13.74 -4.21
C TRP A 275 -10.26 -13.59 -2.72
N ILE A 276 -9.31 -12.73 -2.37
CA ILE A 276 -9.03 -12.31 -1.01
C ILE A 276 -9.43 -10.85 -0.88
N ILE A 277 -10.34 -10.60 0.05
CA ILE A 277 -10.79 -9.26 0.42
C ILE A 277 -10.50 -9.06 1.89
N ALA A 278 -9.85 -7.96 2.24
CA ALA A 278 -9.54 -7.65 3.64
C ALA A 278 -9.68 -6.16 3.93
N ASP A 279 -10.11 -5.86 5.16
CA ASP A 279 -10.17 -4.53 5.74
C ASP A 279 -9.90 -4.61 7.26
N GLU A 280 -10.41 -3.67 8.05
CA GLU A 280 -10.19 -3.66 9.50
C GLU A 280 -10.92 -4.76 10.27
N ASP A 281 -12.02 -5.30 9.71
CA ASP A 281 -12.80 -6.37 10.33
C ASP A 281 -12.08 -7.71 10.26
N GLY A 282 -11.40 -7.97 9.14
CA GLY A 282 -10.63 -9.18 8.93
C GLY A 282 -10.34 -9.49 7.48
N VAL A 283 -10.25 -10.78 7.16
CA VAL A 283 -9.95 -11.29 5.81
C VAL A 283 -11.02 -12.32 5.43
N VAL A 284 -11.60 -12.14 4.25
CA VAL A 284 -12.57 -13.06 3.63
C VAL A 284 -11.97 -13.64 2.35
N ARG A 285 -12.12 -14.95 2.20
CA ARG A 285 -11.88 -15.68 0.96
C ARG A 285 -13.20 -15.93 0.25
N VAL A 286 -13.27 -15.54 -1.01
CA VAL A 286 -14.38 -15.85 -1.92
C VAL A 286 -13.89 -16.83 -2.99
N PRO A 287 -14.50 -18.04 -3.11
CA PRO A 287 -14.14 -18.98 -4.16
C PRO A 287 -14.25 -18.37 -5.56
N LEU A 288 -13.25 -18.60 -6.42
CA LEU A 288 -13.23 -18.07 -7.78
C LEU A 288 -14.52 -18.42 -8.56
N GLU A 289 -14.95 -19.67 -8.45
CA GLU A 289 -16.13 -20.24 -9.12
C GLU A 289 -17.45 -19.63 -8.64
N LYS A 290 -17.49 -19.04 -7.44
CA LYS A 290 -18.66 -18.42 -6.83
C LYS A 290 -18.61 -16.90 -6.77
N ALA A 291 -17.53 -16.28 -7.28
CA ALA A 291 -17.27 -14.86 -7.09
C ALA A 291 -18.43 -13.94 -7.50
N LYS A 292 -19.05 -14.19 -8.65
CA LYS A 292 -20.19 -13.37 -9.14
C LYS A 292 -21.45 -13.52 -8.27
N GLU A 293 -21.72 -14.75 -7.82
CA GLU A 293 -22.89 -15.07 -7.00
C GLU A 293 -22.76 -14.45 -5.61
N VAL A 294 -21.59 -14.60 -4.99
CA VAL A 294 -21.24 -13.99 -3.70
C VAL A 294 -21.26 -12.47 -3.80
N LEU A 295 -20.68 -11.88 -4.86
CA LEU A 295 -20.68 -10.43 -5.04
C LEU A 295 -22.11 -9.86 -5.11
N ARG A 296 -22.98 -10.47 -5.93
CA ARG A 296 -24.39 -10.07 -6.02
C ARG A 296 -25.06 -10.12 -4.66
N ARG A 297 -24.86 -11.23 -3.92
CA ARG A 297 -25.47 -11.39 -2.61
C ARG A 297 -24.95 -10.39 -1.58
N ALA A 298 -23.65 -10.12 -1.56
CA ALA A 298 -23.06 -9.11 -0.68
C ALA A 298 -23.62 -7.72 -0.98
N GLN A 299 -23.78 -7.35 -2.25
CA GLN A 299 -24.38 -6.07 -2.65
C GLN A 299 -25.84 -5.96 -2.20
N GLU A 300 -26.63 -7.03 -2.29
CA GLU A 300 -28.00 -7.04 -1.75
C GLU A 300 -28.05 -6.85 -0.23
N ILE A 301 -27.09 -7.43 0.50
CA ILE A 301 -26.95 -7.27 1.95
C ILE A 301 -26.61 -5.80 2.26
N ASP A 302 -25.55 -5.26 1.65
CA ASP A 302 -25.10 -3.88 1.84
C ASP A 302 -26.19 -2.85 1.49
N ASP A 303 -26.89 -3.04 0.35
CA ASP A 303 -27.94 -2.14 -0.10
C ASP A 303 -29.14 -2.13 0.86
N ARG A 304 -29.52 -3.31 1.37
CA ARG A 304 -30.60 -3.43 2.35
C ARG A 304 -30.20 -2.78 3.68
N GLU A 305 -28.99 -3.03 4.16
CA GLU A 305 -28.46 -2.41 5.38
C GLU A 305 -28.41 -0.88 5.30
N THR A 306 -27.91 -0.37 4.19
CA THR A 306 -27.84 1.08 3.93
C THR A 306 -29.24 1.71 3.97
N LYS A 307 -30.26 1.01 3.45
CA LYS A 307 -31.66 1.46 3.50
C LYS A 307 -32.28 1.37 4.90
N MET A 308 -31.81 0.46 5.76
CA MET A 308 -32.29 0.35 7.15
C MET A 308 -31.81 1.51 8.02
N VAL A 309 -30.58 2.01 7.82
CA VAL A 309 -29.96 3.04 8.68
C VAL A 309 -30.83 4.28 8.88
N PRO A 310 -31.40 4.92 7.84
CA PRO A 310 -32.30 6.07 8.03
C PRO A 310 -33.55 5.75 8.86
N TYR A 311 -34.11 4.54 8.75
CA TYR A 311 -35.26 4.11 9.55
C TYR A 311 -34.87 3.92 11.01
N ILE A 312 -33.71 3.30 11.27
CA ILE A 312 -33.17 3.13 12.62
C ILE A 312 -32.94 4.51 13.25
N LEU A 313 -32.34 5.45 12.53
CA LEU A 313 -32.08 6.80 13.05
C LEU A 313 -33.39 7.59 13.29
N LYS A 314 -34.38 7.45 12.41
CA LYS A 314 -35.69 8.12 12.53
C LYS A 314 -36.50 7.58 13.71
N PHE A 315 -36.59 6.26 13.84
CA PHE A 315 -37.44 5.61 14.85
C PHE A 315 -36.69 5.23 16.14
N LYS A 316 -35.35 5.41 16.17
CA LYS A 316 -34.45 5.00 17.26
C LYS A 316 -34.63 3.54 17.68
N ALA A 317 -35.03 2.67 16.74
CA ALA A 317 -35.37 1.29 16.99
C ALA A 317 -35.00 0.41 15.80
N LEU A 318 -34.23 -0.65 16.05
CA LEU A 318 -33.86 -1.64 15.02
C LEU A 318 -35.09 -2.46 14.60
N THR A 319 -35.96 -2.82 15.54
CA THR A 319 -37.19 -3.59 15.28
C THR A 319 -38.07 -2.96 14.22
N LYS A 320 -38.14 -1.62 14.15
CA LYS A 320 -38.89 -0.90 13.12
C LYS A 320 -38.29 -0.97 11.73
N ALA A 321 -36.98 -1.10 11.61
CA ALA A 321 -36.36 -1.40 10.33
C ALA A 321 -36.59 -2.88 9.96
N VAL A 322 -36.48 -3.79 10.92
CA VAL A 322 -36.72 -5.22 10.69
C VAL A 322 -38.14 -5.51 10.19
N GLU A 323 -39.16 -4.87 10.76
CA GLU A 323 -40.56 -4.98 10.32
C GLU A 323 -40.76 -4.63 8.83
N VAL A 324 -39.94 -3.72 8.29
CA VAL A 324 -40.06 -3.23 6.90
C VAL A 324 -39.21 -4.05 5.93
N PHE A 325 -38.06 -4.53 6.39
CA PHE A 325 -37.03 -5.12 5.52
C PHE A 325 -36.78 -6.62 5.76
N ASP A 326 -37.53 -7.25 6.67
CA ASP A 326 -37.56 -8.68 6.98
C ASP A 326 -36.15 -9.29 7.21
N ARG A 327 -35.46 -8.79 8.25
CA ARG A 327 -34.12 -9.27 8.63
C ARG A 327 -34.00 -9.53 10.12
N ILE A 328 -33.73 -10.79 10.49
CA ILE A 328 -32.71 -11.19 11.46
C ILE A 328 -32.05 -12.46 10.93
#